data_AF-A0A9E1GPK5-F1
#
_entry.id   AF-A0A9E1GPK5-F1
#
_cell.length_a   1.000
_cell.length_b   1.000
_cell.length_c   1.000
_cell.angle_alpha   90.00
_cell.angle_beta   90.00
_cell.angle_gamma   90.00
#
_symmetry.space_group_name_H-M   'P 1'
#
loop_
_entity.id
_entity.type
_entity.pdbx_description
1 polymer ?
#
loop_
_entity_poly.entity_id
_entity_poly.type
_entity_poly.pdbx_seq_one_letter_code
_entity_poly.pdbx_strand_id
1 'polypeptide(L)'
;MTKNKYETKPSLIGCKVEISYDPMSPEVVKVSYPGIPPFEAGPVKIGEFCSKTPALPVSMQEQETEASRFLSALEKKHAQSRQQVADAISFGQYRKDGGSDV
;
A
#
# COMPACT_ATOMS: atom_id res chain seq x y z
N MET A 1 -17.22 -14.06 28.34
CA MET A 1 -16.76 -15.42 27.97
C MET A 1 -15.77 -15.32 26.83
N THR A 2 -14.50 -15.58 27.09
CA THR A 2 -13.44 -15.59 26.07
C THR A 2 -13.57 -16.87 25.24
N LYS A 3 -13.62 -16.76 23.90
CA LYS A 3 -13.68 -17.93 23.02
C LYS A 3 -12.26 -18.44 22.77
N ASN A 4 -11.95 -19.65 23.24
CA ASN A 4 -10.69 -20.32 22.93
C ASN A 4 -10.75 -20.91 21.52
N LYS A 5 -9.69 -20.72 20.74
CA LYS A 5 -9.52 -21.30 19.41
C LYS A 5 -8.46 -22.38 19.49
N TYR A 6 -8.69 -23.53 18.85
CA TYR A 6 -7.74 -24.64 18.78
C TYR A 6 -7.36 -24.89 17.33
N GLU A 7 -6.11 -25.30 17.10
CA GLU A 7 -5.59 -25.58 15.76
C GLU A 7 -5.90 -27.03 15.35
N THR A 8 -6.40 -27.21 14.12
CA THR A 8 -6.80 -28.53 13.60
C THR A 8 -6.34 -28.73 12.16
N LYS A 9 -6.49 -29.96 11.64
CA LYS A 9 -6.08 -30.32 10.29
C LYS A 9 -6.99 -29.68 9.23
N PRO A 10 -6.47 -29.18 8.10
CA PRO A 10 -7.26 -28.64 6.99
C PRO A 10 -8.29 -29.64 6.42
N SER A 11 -8.03 -30.94 6.56
CA SER A 11 -8.96 -32.00 6.14
C SER A 11 -10.32 -31.99 6.86
N LEU A 12 -10.45 -31.26 7.97
CA LEU A 12 -11.67 -31.14 8.77
C LEU A 12 -12.48 -29.87 8.48
N ILE A 13 -12.08 -29.07 7.48
CA ILE A 13 -12.81 -27.85 7.10
C ILE A 13 -14.24 -28.21 6.70
N GLY A 14 -15.21 -27.57 7.35
CA GLY A 14 -16.65 -27.81 7.11
C GLY A 14 -17.23 -29.04 7.82
N CYS A 15 -16.41 -29.83 8.50
CA CYS A 15 -16.86 -30.99 9.26
C CYS A 15 -17.23 -30.62 10.70
N LYS A 16 -18.19 -31.36 11.28
CA LYS A 16 -18.41 -31.37 12.74
C LYS A 16 -17.58 -32.49 13.34
N VAL A 17 -16.83 -32.16 14.38
CA VAL A 17 -15.93 -33.10 15.09
C VAL A 17 -16.40 -33.29 16.52
N GLU A 18 -16.03 -34.42 17.10
CA GLU A 18 -16.22 -34.68 18.53
C GLU A 18 -14.96 -34.26 19.31
N ILE A 19 -15.17 -33.67 20.47
CA ILE A 19 -14.11 -33.11 21.32
C ILE A 19 -14.20 -33.75 22.70
N SER A 20 -13.08 -34.29 23.17
CA SER A 20 -12.89 -34.73 24.55
C SER A 20 -11.73 -33.93 25.18
N TYR A 21 -11.86 -33.56 26.45
CA TYR A 21 -10.86 -32.78 27.17
C TYR A 21 -10.89 -33.11 28.66
N ASP A 22 -9.77 -32.89 29.34
CA ASP A 22 -9.68 -32.96 30.80
C ASP A 22 -10.04 -31.58 31.39
N PRO A 23 -11.05 -31.48 32.28
CA PRO A 23 -11.40 -30.23 32.95
C PRO A 23 -10.25 -29.59 33.75
N MET A 24 -9.29 -30.39 34.23
CA MET A 24 -8.12 -29.90 34.97
C MET A 24 -7.02 -29.33 34.05
N SER A 25 -7.02 -29.68 32.76
CA SER A 25 -6.07 -29.21 31.76
C SER A 25 -6.74 -28.90 30.41
N PRO A 26 -7.53 -27.82 30.31
CA PRO A 26 -8.30 -27.51 29.11
C PRO A 26 -7.45 -27.00 27.93
N GLU A 27 -6.14 -26.84 28.09
CA GLU A 27 -5.28 -26.34 27.01
C GLU A 27 -5.17 -27.32 25.83
N VAL A 28 -5.24 -28.63 26.11
CA VAL A 28 -5.13 -29.66 25.07
C VAL A 28 -6.47 -30.37 24.96
N VAL A 29 -7.04 -30.38 23.75
CA VAL A 29 -8.27 -31.09 23.45
C VAL A 29 -8.00 -32.22 22.47
N LYS A 30 -8.67 -33.35 22.65
CA LYS A 30 -8.57 -34.50 21.76
C LYS A 30 -9.73 -34.48 20.78
N VAL A 31 -9.39 -34.46 19.49
CA VAL A 31 -10.33 -34.35 18.37
C VAL A 31 -10.51 -35.72 17.71
N SER A 32 -11.76 -36.17 17.60
CA SER A 32 -12.14 -37.40 16.89
C SER A 32 -13.05 -37.10 15.69
N TYR A 33 -12.79 -37.80 14.58
CA TYR A 33 -13.61 -37.75 13.36
C TYR A 33 -13.56 -39.10 12.64
N PRO A 34 -14.68 -39.62 12.09
CA PRO A 34 -14.70 -40.91 11.40
C PRO A 34 -13.66 -40.99 10.27
N GLY A 35 -12.86 -42.06 10.27
CA GLY A 35 -11.82 -42.28 9.25
C GLY A 35 -10.51 -41.53 9.46
N ILE A 36 -10.39 -40.69 10.51
CA ILE A 36 -9.12 -40.03 10.89
C ILE A 36 -8.73 -40.49 12.29
N PRO A 37 -7.47 -40.92 12.51
CA PRO A 37 -7.01 -41.26 13.85
C PRO A 37 -7.13 -40.05 14.78
N PRO A 38 -7.70 -40.22 16.00
CA PRO A 38 -7.83 -39.12 16.95
C PRO A 38 -6.48 -38.47 17.25
N PHE A 39 -6.47 -37.15 17.36
CA PHE A 39 -5.24 -36.38 17.60
C PHE A 39 -5.49 -35.26 18.61
N GLU A 40 -4.41 -34.77 19.20
CA GLU A 40 -4.44 -33.68 20.16
C GLU A 40 -4.30 -32.33 19.45
N ALA A 41 -5.10 -31.37 19.87
CA ALA A 41 -5.14 -30.00 19.37
C ALA A 41 -4.88 -29.03 20.52
N GLY A 42 -3.88 -28.16 20.34
CA GLY A 42 -3.55 -27.08 21.28
C GLY A 42 -4.23 -25.75 20.90
N PRO A 43 -4.09 -24.72 21.76
CA PRO A 43 -4.65 -23.42 21.48
C PRO A 43 -3.92 -22.76 20.30
N VAL A 44 -4.64 -21.97 19.49
CA VAL A 44 -4.07 -21.24 18.36
C VAL A 44 -3.04 -20.23 18.90
N LYS A 45 -1.78 -20.42 18.49
CA LYS A 45 -0.68 -19.48 18.78
C LYS A 45 -0.39 -18.66 17.53
N ILE A 46 -0.41 -17.34 17.67
CA ILE A 46 0.10 -16.44 16.63
C ILE A 46 1.63 -16.52 16.72
N GLY A 47 2.24 -17.33 15.87
CA GLY A 47 3.69 -17.48 15.83
C GLY A 47 4.39 -16.24 15.27
N GLU A 48 5.72 -16.15 15.47
CA GLU A 48 6.57 -15.04 14.98
C GLU A 48 6.46 -14.80 13.47
N PHE A 49 6.00 -15.79 12.71
CA PHE A 49 5.81 -15.68 11.26
C PHE A 49 4.46 -15.05 10.87
N CYS A 50 3.46 -15.07 11.77
CA CYS A 50 2.12 -14.55 11.48
C CYS A 50 2.04 -13.01 11.50
N SER A 51 3.04 -12.32 12.06
CA SER A 51 3.11 -10.86 12.10
C SER A 51 4.04 -10.26 11.04
N LYS A 52 4.57 -11.06 10.11
CA LYS A 52 5.46 -10.55 9.06
C LYS A 52 4.64 -9.78 8.04
N THR A 53 4.53 -8.46 8.25
CA THR A 53 4.17 -7.53 7.17
C THR A 53 5.21 -7.70 6.07
N PRO A 54 4.82 -8.08 4.84
CA PRO A 54 5.76 -8.21 3.75
C PRO A 54 6.46 -6.87 3.54
N ALA A 55 7.78 -6.90 3.35
CA ALA A 55 8.52 -5.69 3.03
C ALA A 55 7.93 -5.05 1.76
N LEU A 56 7.73 -3.74 1.79
CA LEU A 56 7.24 -3.02 0.62
C LEU A 56 8.22 -3.24 -0.55
N PRO A 57 7.73 -3.58 -1.74
CA PRO A 57 8.58 -3.75 -2.92
C PRO A 57 9.33 -2.45 -3.19
N VAL A 58 10.52 -2.55 -3.79
CA VAL A 58 11.41 -1.39 -4.07
C VAL A 58 10.69 -0.28 -4.85
N SER A 59 9.76 -0.65 -5.73
CA SER A 59 8.93 0.31 -6.50
C SER A 59 7.94 1.12 -5.66
N MET A 60 7.65 0.69 -4.43
CA MET A 60 6.77 1.37 -3.48
C MET A 60 7.55 2.04 -2.34
N GLN A 61 8.87 1.97 -2.36
CA GLN A 61 9.71 2.68 -1.40
C GLN A 61 9.75 4.17 -1.75
N GLU A 62 9.86 5.01 -0.74
CA GLU A 62 10.04 6.45 -0.91
C GLU A 62 11.38 6.69 -1.63
N GLN A 63 11.31 7.02 -2.91
CA GLN A 63 12.46 7.43 -3.69
C GLN A 63 12.56 8.96 -3.66
N GLU A 64 13.68 9.48 -3.20
CA GLU A 64 13.98 10.89 -3.31
C GLU A 64 13.99 11.27 -4.80
N THR A 65 13.03 12.11 -5.19
CA THR A 65 12.85 12.51 -6.59
C THR A 65 13.65 13.78 -6.82
N GLU A 66 14.58 13.76 -7.77
CA GLU A 66 15.48 14.90 -8.06
C GLU A 66 14.74 16.17 -8.50
N ALA A 67 13.56 16.03 -9.12
CA ALA A 67 12.75 17.16 -9.56
C ALA A 67 11.25 16.86 -9.61
N SER A 68 10.44 17.85 -9.25
CA SER A 68 8.98 17.77 -9.39
C SER A 68 8.57 17.95 -10.85
N ARG A 69 7.85 16.95 -11.41
CA ARG A 69 7.30 16.99 -12.78
C ARG A 69 6.52 18.28 -13.07
N PHE A 70 5.79 18.78 -12.07
CA PHE A 70 5.00 20.00 -12.17
C PHE A 70 5.90 21.23 -12.29
N LEU A 71 6.92 21.34 -11.45
CA LEU A 71 7.87 22.46 -11.47
C LEU A 71 8.67 22.47 -12.78
N SER A 72 9.13 21.30 -13.25
CA SER A 72 9.83 21.21 -14.53
C SER A 72 8.97 21.64 -15.73
N ALA A 73 7.67 21.37 -15.70
CA ALA A 73 6.75 21.84 -16.73
C ALA A 73 6.57 23.36 -16.71
N LEU A 74 6.49 23.95 -15.52
CA LEU A 74 6.39 25.41 -15.34
C LEU A 74 7.67 26.12 -15.79
N GLU A 75 8.84 25.59 -15.45
CA GLU A 75 10.13 26.14 -15.87
C GLU A 75 10.25 26.20 -17.40
N LYS A 76 9.87 25.12 -18.09
CA LYS A 76 9.85 25.07 -19.56
C LYS A 76 8.93 26.13 -20.16
N LYS A 77 7.70 26.25 -19.64
CA LYS A 77 6.73 27.24 -20.12
C LYS A 77 7.23 28.68 -19.90
N HIS A 78 7.84 28.92 -18.74
CA HIS A 78 8.39 30.22 -18.40
C HIS A 78 9.59 30.58 -19.30
N ALA A 79 10.49 29.63 -19.60
CA ALA A 79 11.59 29.84 -20.54
C ALA A 79 11.09 30.21 -21.95
N GLN A 80 10.08 29.48 -22.45
CA GLN A 80 9.45 29.77 -23.75
C GLN A 80 8.80 31.16 -23.78
N SER A 81 8.07 31.53 -22.73
CA SER A 81 7.44 32.85 -22.63
C SER A 81 8.48 33.98 -22.64
N ARG A 82 9.62 33.80 -21.95
CA ARG A 82 10.71 34.78 -21.97
C ARG A 82 11.33 34.96 -23.35
N GLN A 83 11.55 33.86 -24.07
CA GLN A 83 12.06 33.91 -25.44
C GLN A 83 11.11 34.70 -26.35
N GLN A 84 9.81 34.40 -26.31
CA GLN A 84 8.81 35.11 -27.12
C GLN A 84 8.73 36.61 -26.82
N VAL A 85 8.84 37.00 -25.54
CA VAL A 85 8.85 38.42 -25.14
C VAL A 85 10.14 39.12 -25.58
N ALA A 86 11.28 38.44 -25.51
CA ALA A 86 12.56 39.00 -25.94
C ALA A 86 12.64 39.20 -27.46
N ASP A 87 12.04 38.28 -28.23
CA ASP A 87 12.03 38.32 -29.69
C ASP A 87 10.96 39.27 -30.26
N ALA A 88 10.10 39.85 -29.42
CA ALA A 88 9.04 40.76 -29.85
C ALA A 88 9.56 42.17 -30.13
N ILE A 89 9.41 42.64 -31.37
CA ILE A 89 9.65 44.05 -31.74
C ILE A 89 8.45 44.89 -31.31
N SER A 90 8.67 45.87 -30.43
CA SER A 90 7.61 46.79 -29.95
C SER A 90 7.54 48.04 -30.82
N PHE A 91 6.39 48.28 -31.45
CA PHE A 91 6.09 49.52 -32.20
C PHE A 91 5.39 50.58 -31.34
N GLY A 92 5.29 50.40 -30.02
CA GLY A 92 4.57 51.33 -29.13
C GLY A 92 5.15 52.74 -29.09
N GLN A 93 6.43 52.92 -29.47
CA GLN A 93 7.11 54.22 -29.52
C GLN A 93 6.95 54.93 -30.88
N TYR A 94 6.53 54.22 -31.94
CA TYR A 94 6.50 54.76 -33.32
C TYR A 94 5.50 55.91 -33.52
N ARG A 95 4.54 56.08 -32.60
CA ARG A 95 3.52 57.14 -32.68
C ARG A 95 3.91 58.46 -32.02
N LYS A 96 5.04 58.53 -31.31
CA LYS A 96 5.43 59.77 -30.59
C LYS A 96 6.08 60.81 -31.50
N ASP A 97 6.64 60.40 -32.65
CA ASP A 97 7.38 61.28 -33.56
C ASP A 97 6.70 61.46 -34.94
N GLY A 98 5.51 60.88 -35.15
CA GLY A 98 4.73 61.00 -36.39
C GLY A 98 3.85 62.26 -36.41
N GLY A 99 4.45 63.43 -36.23
CA GLY A 99 3.80 64.73 -36.43
C GLY A 99 3.78 65.11 -37.91
N SER A 100 2.57 65.37 -38.42
CA SER A 100 2.21 66.20 -39.58
C SER A 100 3.28 66.53 -40.63
N ASP A 101 3.22 65.87 -41.80
CA ASP A 101 3.10 66.58 -43.09
C ASP A 101 2.64 65.63 -44.22
N VAL A 102 1.72 66.15 -45.05
CA VAL A 102 1.06 65.64 -46.28
C VAL A 102 0.21 64.36 -46.27
#